data_AF-A0A6C0BLD3-F1
#
_entry.id   AF-A0A6C0BLD3-F1
#
_cell.length_a   1.000
_cell.length_b   1.000
_cell.length_c   1.000
_cell.angle_alpha   90.00
_cell.angle_beta   90.00
_cell.angle_gamma   90.00
#
_symmetry.space_group_name_H-M   'P 1'
#
loop_
_entity.id
_entity.type
_entity.pdbx_description
1 polymer ?
#
loop_
_entity_poly.entity_id
_entity_poly.type
_entity_poly.pdbx_seq_one_letter_code
_entity_poly.pdbx_strand_id
1 'polypeptide(L)'
;MDKPWIIVQYDNRVIEEKYLKLININKKYCLKYGYDYILETKEYDIPPWWVKVRLVKDLLETNKYKGALWLDTDAVIHNHDMPLDSLLIEGKSMYYSPD
;
A
#
# COMPACT_ATOMS: atom_id res chain seq x y z
N MET A 1 0.33 -3.76 20.84
CA MET A 1 -0.65 -4.19 19.82
C MET A 1 0.08 -4.13 18.50
N ASP A 2 0.35 -5.28 17.90
CA ASP A 2 0.93 -5.33 16.56
C ASP A 2 -0.08 -4.72 15.59
N LYS A 3 0.37 -3.78 14.76
CA LYS A 3 -0.53 -3.17 13.76
C LYS A 3 -0.77 -4.20 12.66
N PRO A 4 -2.01 -4.40 12.21
CA PRO A 4 -2.30 -5.50 11.31
C PRO A 4 -1.69 -5.26 9.93
N TRP A 5 -1.80 -4.06 9.36
CA TRP A 5 -1.35 -3.77 8.00
C TRP A 5 -0.76 -2.38 7.87
N ILE A 6 0.12 -2.22 6.87
CA ILE A 6 0.53 -0.92 6.34
C ILE A 6 0.24 -0.85 4.85
N ILE A 7 -0.27 0.30 4.39
CA ILE A 7 -0.39 0.64 2.98
C ILE A 7 0.73 1.63 2.63
N VAL A 8 1.48 1.34 1.57
CA VAL A 8 2.58 2.18 1.09
C VAL A 8 2.36 2.54 -0.38
N GLN A 9 2.53 3.82 -0.68
CA GLN A 9 2.54 4.38 -2.03
C GLN A 9 3.82 5.17 -2.24
N TYR A 10 4.25 5.31 -3.49
CA TYR A 10 5.45 6.05 -3.86
C TYR A 10 5.21 6.90 -5.11
N ASP A 11 5.64 8.16 -5.06
CA ASP A 11 5.75 9.00 -6.24
C ASP A 11 6.76 10.12 -5.99
N ASN A 12 7.85 10.15 -6.75
CA ASN A 12 8.84 11.22 -6.70
C ASN A 12 8.54 12.36 -7.68
N ARG A 13 7.41 12.32 -8.39
CA ARG A 13 6.95 13.41 -9.25
C ARG A 13 6.10 14.40 -8.45
N VAL A 14 5.78 15.53 -9.09
CA VAL A 14 4.74 16.42 -8.57
C VAL A 14 3.39 15.70 -8.67
N ILE A 15 2.78 15.44 -7.51
CA ILE A 15 1.52 14.72 -7.42
C ILE A 15 0.37 15.63 -7.85
N GLU A 16 -0.21 15.34 -9.02
CA GLU A 16 -1.38 16.06 -9.53
C GLU A 16 -2.63 15.86 -8.65
N GLU A 17 -3.56 16.83 -8.70
CA GLU A 17 -4.79 16.81 -7.89
C GLU A 17 -5.62 15.53 -8.07
N LYS A 18 -5.66 14.98 -9.30
CA LYS A 18 -6.38 13.74 -9.59
C LYS A 18 -5.85 12.56 -8.75
N TYR A 19 -4.54 12.46 -8.56
CA TYR A 19 -3.92 11.40 -7.76
C TYR A 19 -4.08 11.66 -6.26
N LEU A 20 -4.09 12.92 -5.83
CA LEU A 20 -4.41 13.27 -4.43
C LEU A 20 -5.79 12.77 -4.00
N LYS A 21 -6.78 12.80 -4.92
CA LYS A 21 -8.12 12.26 -4.65
C LYS A 21 -8.07 10.75 -4.38
N LEU A 22 -7.34 9.99 -5.20
CA LEU A 22 -7.18 8.53 -5.06
C LEU A 22 -6.42 8.17 -3.76
N ILE A 23 -5.30 8.86 -3.52
CA ILE A 23 -4.52 8.76 -2.27
C ILE A 23 -5.40 8.99 -1.04
N ASN A 24 -6.26 10.01 -1.06
CA ASN A 24 -7.14 10.32 0.06
C ASN A 24 -8.23 9.25 0.28
N ILE A 25 -8.68 8.57 -0.77
CA ILE A 25 -9.60 7.42 -0.64
C ILE A 25 -8.89 6.27 0.07
N ASN A 26 -7.65 5.93 -0.35
CA ASN A 26 -6.84 4.90 0.31
C ASN A 26 -6.55 5.23 1.79
N LYS A 27 -6.27 6.51 2.11
CA LYS A 27 -6.11 6.97 3.50
C LYS A 27 -7.38 6.76 4.34
N LYS A 28 -8.56 7.03 3.79
CA LYS A 28 -9.84 6.80 4.47
C LYS A 28 -10.06 5.31 4.75
N TYR A 29 -9.69 4.44 3.80
CA TYR A 29 -9.71 3.00 4.01
C TYR A 29 -8.80 2.58 5.17
N CYS A 30 -7.56 3.09 5.22
CA CYS A 30 -6.64 2.81 6.33
C CYS A 30 -7.20 3.26 7.68
N LEU A 31 -7.77 4.47 7.73
CA LEU A 31 -8.37 5.02 8.95
C LEU A 31 -9.51 4.13 9.47
N LYS A 32 -10.36 3.59 8.58
CA LYS A 32 -11.48 2.72 8.94
C LYS A 32 -11.03 1.46 9.69
N TYR A 33 -9.90 0.87 9.29
CA TYR A 33 -9.41 -0.39 9.85
C TYR A 33 -8.22 -0.25 10.80
N GLY A 34 -7.77 0.99 11.08
CA GLY A 34 -6.60 1.24 11.92
C GLY A 34 -5.27 0.80 11.29
N TYR A 35 -5.18 0.81 9.95
CA TYR A 35 -3.95 0.51 9.22
C TYR A 35 -3.03 1.73 9.18
N ASP A 36 -1.72 1.47 9.14
CA ASP A 36 -0.77 2.54 8.84
C ASP A 36 -0.77 2.88 7.37
N TYR A 37 -0.45 4.15 7.07
CA TYR A 37 -0.39 4.65 5.70
C TYR A 37 0.87 5.48 5.51
N ILE A 38 1.61 5.22 4.44
CA ILE A 38 2.77 6.00 4.00
C ILE A 38 2.61 6.37 2.53
N LEU A 39 2.85 7.65 2.23
CA LEU A 39 3.15 8.13 0.89
C LEU A 39 4.61 8.60 0.92
N GLU A 40 5.49 7.84 0.28
CA GLU A 40 6.91 8.18 0.15
C GLU A 40 7.12 8.99 -1.13
N THR A 41 7.88 10.07 -1.02
CA THR A 41 8.14 11.01 -2.13
C THR A 41 9.62 11.31 -2.32
N LYS A 42 10.50 10.74 -1.48
CA LYS A 42 11.94 10.94 -1.57
C LYS A 42 12.50 10.29 -2.82
N GLU A 43 13.57 10.88 -3.34
CA GLU A 43 14.38 10.23 -4.36
C GLU A 43 15.25 9.14 -3.75
N TYR A 44 15.49 8.09 -4.53
CA TYR A 44 16.37 6.99 -4.16
C TYR A 44 17.40 6.78 -5.27
N ASP A 45 18.60 6.34 -4.90
CA ASP A 45 19.65 5.93 -5.83
C ASP A 45 19.39 4.52 -6.41
N ILE A 46 18.18 4.32 -6.93
CA ILE A 46 17.74 3.14 -7.68
C ILE A 46 16.66 3.58 -8.67
N PRO A 47 16.45 2.85 -9.79
CA PRO A 47 15.39 3.19 -10.72
C PRO A 47 14.01 3.23 -10.03
N PRO A 48 13.14 4.23 -10.33
CA PRO A 48 11.89 4.46 -9.59
C PRO A 48 10.98 3.22 -9.46
N TRP A 49 10.90 2.39 -10.50
CA TRP A 49 10.08 1.17 -10.50
C TRP A 49 10.59 0.08 -9.54
N TRP A 50 11.84 0.16 -9.08
CA TRP A 50 12.42 -0.74 -8.07
C TRP A 50 12.26 -0.23 -6.65
N VAL A 51 11.89 1.04 -6.45
CA VAL A 51 11.70 1.62 -5.11
C VAL A 51 10.65 0.85 -4.32
N LYS A 52 9.62 0.32 -4.98
CA LYS A 52 8.60 -0.53 -4.36
C LYS A 52 9.16 -1.75 -3.65
N VAL A 53 10.13 -2.41 -4.27
CA VAL A 53 10.74 -3.62 -3.72
C VAL A 53 11.53 -3.27 -2.46
N ARG A 54 12.29 -2.17 -2.51
CA ARG A 54 13.02 -1.66 -1.35
C ARG A 54 12.09 -1.28 -0.21
N LEU A 55 11.08 -0.45 -0.47
CA LEU A 55 10.14 0.03 0.56
C LEU A 55 9.37 -1.10 1.22
N VAL A 56 8.84 -2.04 0.45
CA VAL A 56 8.11 -3.20 0.99
C VAL A 56 9.05 -4.08 1.81
N LYS A 57 10.26 -4.36 1.32
CA LYS A 57 11.27 -5.14 2.06
C LYS A 57 11.60 -4.48 3.40
N ASP A 58 11.94 -3.19 3.39
CA ASP A 58 12.32 -2.44 4.59
C ASP A 58 11.18 -2.47 5.63
N LEU A 59 9.91 -2.34 5.20
CA LEU A 59 8.74 -2.42 6.07
C LEU A 59 8.55 -3.82 6.68
N LEU A 60 8.69 -4.87 5.88
CA LEU A 60 8.57 -6.26 6.35
C LEU A 60 9.70 -6.61 7.35
N GLU A 61 10.92 -6.14 7.10
CA GLU A 61 12.07 -6.36 8.00
C GLU A 61 11.90 -5.69 9.38
N THR A 62 11.00 -4.71 9.52
CA THR A 62 10.68 -4.14 10.83
C THR A 62 9.96 -5.10 11.77
N ASN A 63 9.32 -6.15 11.24
CA ASN A 63 8.45 -7.09 11.97
C ASN A 63 7.33 -6.41 12.79
N LYS A 64 6.97 -5.15 12.47
CA LYS A 64 5.90 -4.38 13.16
C LYS A 64 4.49 -4.67 12.62
N TYR A 65 4.41 -5.23 11.43
CA TYR A 65 3.19 -5.41 10.65
C TYR A 65 3.01 -6.88 10.28
N LYS A 66 1.77 -7.36 10.18
CA LYS A 66 1.48 -8.68 9.59
C LYS A 66 1.77 -8.71 8.09
N GLY A 67 1.63 -7.56 7.42
CA GLY A 67 2.03 -7.39 6.03
C GLY A 67 1.93 -5.95 5.54
N ALA A 68 2.40 -5.75 4.31
CA ALA A 68 2.40 -4.47 3.61
C ALA A 68 1.66 -4.60 2.28
N LEU A 69 0.75 -3.66 2.00
CA LEU A 69 0.14 -3.50 0.68
C LEU A 69 0.83 -2.36 -0.06
N TRP A 70 1.41 -2.67 -1.21
CA TRP A 70 1.83 -1.67 -2.18
C TRP A 70 0.64 -1.21 -3.03
N LEU A 71 0.50 0.10 -3.22
CA LEU A 71 -0.40 0.67 -4.22
C LEU A 71 0.32 1.76 -5.02
N ASP A 72 0.19 1.71 -6.34
CA ASP A 72 0.60 2.84 -7.20
C ASP A 72 -0.29 4.06 -6.91
N THR A 73 0.19 5.28 -7.15
CA THR A 73 -0.56 6.53 -6.84
C THR A 73 -1.81 6.73 -7.69
N ASP A 74 -1.92 5.99 -8.79
CA ASP A 74 -3.08 5.92 -9.66
C ASP A 74 -4.02 4.73 -9.37
N ALA A 75 -3.73 3.94 -8.34
CA ALA A 75 -4.58 2.84 -7.86
C ALA A 75 -5.41 3.24 -6.63
N VAL A 76 -6.64 2.72 -6.55
CA VAL A 76 -7.57 3.01 -5.45
C VAL A 76 -8.34 1.77 -5.00
N ILE A 77 -8.56 1.67 -3.69
CA ILE A 77 -9.44 0.66 -3.09
C ILE A 77 -10.89 1.13 -3.25
N HIS A 78 -11.71 0.37 -3.98
CA HIS A 78 -13.12 0.70 -4.18
C HIS A 78 -14.03 0.14 -3.10
N ASN A 79 -13.86 -1.13 -2.73
CA ASN A 79 -14.68 -1.76 -1.71
C ASN A 79 -14.08 -1.55 -0.31
N HIS A 80 -14.62 -0.57 0.41
CA HIS A 80 -14.15 -0.23 1.74
C HIS A 80 -14.71 -1.15 2.85
N ASP A 81 -15.59 -2.10 2.55
CA ASP A 81 -16.19 -3.01 3.54
C ASP A 81 -15.39 -4.32 3.71
N MET A 82 -14.36 -4.53 2.89
CA MET A 82 -13.47 -5.69 2.96
C MET A 82 -12.13 -5.33 3.60
N PRO A 83 -11.76 -5.91 4.77
CA PRO A 83 -10.42 -5.76 5.34
C PRO A 83 -9.39 -6.57 4.54
N LEU A 84 -8.10 -6.19 4.60
CA LEU A 84 -7.04 -6.88 3.84
C LEU A 84 -6.91 -8.37 4.21
N ASP A 85 -7.15 -8.71 5.48
CA ASP A 85 -7.13 -10.12 5.93
C ASP A 85 -8.14 -11.00 5.20
N SER A 86 -9.24 -10.43 4.68
CA SER A 86 -10.25 -11.18 3.92
C SER A 86 -9.79 -11.58 2.52
N LEU A 87 -8.70 -10.99 2.02
CA LEU A 87 -8.15 -11.28 0.68
C LEU A 87 -7.21 -12.48 0.69
N LEU A 88 -6.73 -12.90 1.85
CA LEU A 88 -5.73 -13.95 1.98
C LEU A 88 -6.38 -15.30 2.28
N ILE A 89 -6.31 -16.19 1.30
CA ILE A 89 -6.67 -17.61 1.39
C ILE A 89 -5.42 -18.42 1.72
N GLU A 90 -5.47 -19.19 2.79
CA GLU A 90 -4.36 -20.05 3.23
C GLU A 90 -3.85 -20.98 2.10
N GLY A 91 -2.52 -21.11 2.00
CA GLY A 91 -1.86 -21.98 1.01
C GLY A 91 -1.81 -21.43 -0.41
N LYS A 92 -2.23 -20.18 -0.66
CA LYS A 92 -2.08 -19.51 -1.96
C LYS A 92 -1.04 -18.40 -1.87
N SER A 93 -0.24 -18.26 -2.93
CA SER A 93 0.84 -17.26 -3.00
C SER A 93 0.58 -16.15 -4.03
N MET A 94 -0.39 -16.34 -4.93
CA MET A 94 -0.71 -15.39 -5.98
C MET A 94 -2.21 -15.43 -6.27
N TYR A 95 -2.81 -14.24 -6.40
CA TYR A 95 -4.19 -14.03 -6.79
C TYR A 95 -4.23 -13.06 -7.96
N TYR A 96 -5.22 -13.20 -8.83
CA TYR A 96 -5.46 -12.28 -9.93
C TYR A 96 -6.96 -12.12 -10.11
N SER A 97 -7.39 -10.97 -10.61
CA SER A 97 -8.74 -10.77 -11.13
C SER A 97 -8.71 -11.06 -12.62
N PRO A 98 -9.61 -11.89 -13.18
CA PRO A 98 -9.85 -11.87 -14.61
C PRO A 98 -10.45 -10.52 -15.02
N ASP A 99 -10.18 -10.10 -16.26
CA ASP A 99 -10.83 -8.95 -16.92
C ASP A 99 -12.30 -9.24 -17.26
#